data_AF-A0ABF7QC15-F1
#
_entry.id   AF-A0ABF7QC15-F1
#
_cell.length_a   1.000
_cell.length_b   1.000
_cell.length_c   1.000
_cell.angle_alpha   90.00
_cell.angle_beta   90.00
_cell.angle_gamma   90.00
#
_symmetry.space_group_name_H-M   'P 1'
#
loop_
_entity.id
_entity.type
_entity.pdbx_description
1 polymer ?
#
loop_
_entity_poly.entity_id
_entity_poly.type
_entity_poly.pdbx_seq_one_letter_code
_entity_poly.pdbx_strand_id
1 'polypeptide(L)'
;MTVEGDTSSTAWWVLAEFHPFTTEVRGIPVGQIRKGWCKATEFRKELIPREFLFAGGEDAMEASQRSFAIEGQFDGSKTRQVALVGVYEECKGPRGRFVMILDLPTVGKPRIRLLGAFKTPHQYSALSLDDDQTITVWSCMDCDDFTMLKWDRKRQKFVWRPPPTYD
;
A
#
# COMPACT_ATOMS: atom_id res chain seq x y z
N MET A 1 0.21 7.59 13.90
CA MET A 1 -1.24 7.54 13.60
C MET A 1 -2.00 7.94 14.85
N THR A 2 -3.23 8.38 14.71
CA THR A 2 -4.18 8.57 15.81
C THR A 2 -5.40 7.69 15.56
N VAL A 3 -6.07 7.26 16.62
CA VAL A 3 -7.32 6.50 16.54
C VAL A 3 -8.28 7.20 17.49
N GLU A 4 -9.34 7.78 16.93
CA GLU A 4 -10.37 8.46 17.70
C GLU A 4 -11.70 7.72 17.49
N GLY A 5 -12.38 7.36 18.58
CA GLY A 5 -13.63 6.60 18.55
C GLY A 5 -13.58 5.30 19.37
N ASP A 6 -14.67 4.54 19.32
CA ASP A 6 -14.81 3.30 20.07
C ASP A 6 -14.30 2.10 19.27
N THR A 7 -13.12 1.59 19.64
CA THR A 7 -12.52 0.42 19.02
C THR A 7 -13.14 -0.91 19.45
N SER A 8 -14.11 -0.91 20.40
CA SER A 8 -14.86 -2.11 20.78
C SER A 8 -15.96 -2.47 19.79
N SER A 9 -16.53 -1.47 19.11
CA SER A 9 -17.61 -1.63 18.13
C SER A 9 -17.18 -1.32 16.69
N THR A 10 -16.04 -0.68 16.49
CA THR A 10 -15.56 -0.27 15.17
C THR A 10 -14.10 -0.65 14.97
N ALA A 11 -13.81 -1.24 13.82
CA ALA A 11 -12.47 -1.65 13.48
C ALA A 11 -11.49 -0.47 13.48
N TRP A 12 -10.32 -0.65 14.11
CA TRP A 12 -9.34 0.42 14.30
C TRP A 12 -8.87 1.00 12.96
N TRP A 13 -8.75 0.20 11.90
CA TRP A 13 -8.29 0.67 10.58
C TRP A 13 -9.30 1.58 9.88
N VAL A 14 -10.56 1.60 10.33
CA VAL A 14 -11.60 2.54 9.88
C VAL A 14 -11.48 3.88 10.60
N LEU A 15 -11.15 3.84 11.90
CA LEU A 15 -10.99 5.00 12.77
C LEU A 15 -9.60 5.66 12.68
N ALA A 16 -8.61 4.94 12.16
CA ALA A 16 -7.23 5.39 12.16
C ALA A 16 -6.99 6.55 11.18
N GLU A 17 -6.47 7.65 11.72
CA GLU A 17 -5.91 8.73 10.94
C GLU A 17 -4.39 8.62 10.85
N PHE A 18 -3.92 8.48 9.62
CA PHE A 18 -2.51 8.35 9.31
C PHE A 18 -1.91 9.67 8.86
N HIS A 19 -0.88 10.06 9.59
CA HIS A 19 -0.19 11.33 9.44
C HIS A 19 1.17 11.07 8.77
N PRO A 20 1.33 11.29 7.45
CA PRO A 20 2.61 11.10 6.79
C PRO A 20 3.63 12.11 7.34
N PHE A 21 4.86 11.67 7.54
CA PHE A 21 5.92 12.48 8.15
C PHE A 21 7.27 12.41 7.40
N THR A 22 7.44 11.44 6.50
CA THR A 22 8.67 11.28 5.71
C THR A 22 8.61 12.07 4.39
N THR A 23 9.78 12.50 3.91
CA THR A 23 9.94 13.27 2.66
C THR A 23 10.51 12.44 1.51
N GLU A 24 10.67 11.14 1.73
CA GLU A 24 11.10 10.16 0.73
C GLU A 24 10.44 8.80 1.00
N VAL A 25 10.32 7.99 -0.04
CA VAL A 25 9.90 6.58 0.05
C VAL A 25 10.92 5.74 -0.69
N ARG A 26 11.55 4.78 0.01
CA ARG A 26 12.60 3.90 -0.54
C ARG A 26 13.71 4.67 -1.28
N GLY A 27 14.15 5.80 -0.71
CA GLY A 27 15.19 6.66 -1.29
C GLY A 27 14.76 7.52 -2.48
N ILE A 28 13.46 7.55 -2.83
CA ILE A 28 12.91 8.45 -3.84
C ILE A 28 12.31 9.67 -3.12
N PRO A 29 12.82 10.89 -3.37
CA PRO A 29 12.22 12.11 -2.82
C PRO A 29 10.75 12.25 -3.24
N VAL A 30 9.89 12.67 -2.32
CA VAL A 30 8.43 12.76 -2.53
C VAL A 30 8.06 13.63 -3.73
N GLY A 31 8.76 14.74 -3.95
CA GLY A 31 8.54 15.61 -5.12
C GLY A 31 8.87 14.94 -6.46
N GLN A 32 9.71 13.90 -6.47
CA GLN A 32 9.99 13.06 -7.64
C GLN A 32 8.96 11.93 -7.81
N ILE A 33 8.33 11.48 -6.73
CA ILE A 33 7.22 10.51 -6.78
C ILE A 33 6.00 11.16 -7.44
N ARG A 34 5.58 12.33 -6.94
CA ARG A 34 4.48 13.09 -7.53
C ARG A 34 4.63 14.58 -7.20
N LYS A 35 4.58 15.40 -8.24
CA LYS A 35 4.60 16.87 -8.10
C LYS A 35 3.43 17.32 -7.20
N GLY A 36 3.74 18.13 -6.20
CA GLY A 36 2.76 18.69 -5.27
C GLY A 36 2.59 17.88 -3.98
N TRP A 37 3.18 16.69 -3.87
CA TRP A 37 3.31 16.01 -2.59
C TRP A 37 4.41 16.65 -1.76
N CYS A 38 4.16 16.76 -0.46
CA CYS A 38 5.14 17.28 0.52
C CYS A 38 5.62 16.19 1.48
N LYS A 39 4.75 15.22 1.78
CA LYS A 39 5.09 14.06 2.62
C LYS A 39 4.49 12.80 2.03
N ALA A 40 5.20 11.69 2.18
CA ALA A 40 4.65 10.36 1.94
C ALA A 40 5.38 9.35 2.81
N THR A 41 4.62 8.53 3.54
CA THR A 41 5.13 7.52 4.46
C THR A 41 4.61 6.16 4.05
N GLU A 42 5.53 5.27 3.73
CA GLU A 42 5.25 3.84 3.55
C GLU A 42 4.75 3.23 4.87
N PHE A 43 3.71 2.43 4.78
CA PHE A 43 3.24 1.67 5.93
C PHE A 43 4.24 0.60 6.31
N ARG A 44 4.51 0.50 7.61
CA ARG A 44 5.33 -0.54 8.22
C ARG A 44 4.70 -0.93 9.54
N LYS A 45 4.86 -2.18 9.95
CA LYS A 45 4.21 -2.70 11.16
C LYS A 45 4.60 -1.90 12.41
N GLU A 46 5.82 -1.37 12.45
CA GLU A 46 6.34 -0.57 13.56
C GLU A 46 5.68 0.81 13.69
N LEU A 47 4.94 1.26 12.66
CA LEU A 47 4.18 2.51 12.69
C LEU A 47 2.76 2.32 13.24
N ILE A 48 2.33 1.07 13.40
CA ILE A 48 1.03 0.72 13.96
C ILE A 48 1.23 0.30 15.41
N PRO A 49 0.49 0.89 16.38
CA PRO A 49 0.51 0.45 17.76
C PRO A 49 0.26 -1.05 17.88
N ARG A 50 1.04 -1.70 18.74
CA ARG A 50 1.12 -3.15 18.84
C ARG A 50 -0.24 -3.76 19.19
N GLU A 51 -1.02 -3.09 20.03
CA GLU A 51 -2.36 -3.48 20.44
C GLU A 51 -3.34 -3.67 19.27
N PHE A 52 -3.10 -3.03 18.12
CA PHE A 52 -3.97 -3.12 16.94
C PHE A 52 -3.56 -4.21 15.96
N LEU A 53 -2.26 -4.48 15.82
CA LEU A 53 -1.76 -5.57 14.96
C LEU A 53 -1.62 -6.91 15.68
N PHE A 54 -1.48 -6.89 17.01
CA PHE A 54 -1.22 -8.07 17.82
C PHE A 54 -2.33 -8.30 18.87
N ALA A 55 -3.56 -7.91 18.55
CA ALA A 55 -4.71 -8.18 19.40
C ALA A 55 -4.87 -9.70 19.58
N GLY A 56 -4.89 -10.17 20.83
CA GLY A 56 -4.89 -11.61 21.13
C GLY A 56 -3.51 -12.30 21.09
N GLY A 57 -2.43 -11.54 20.85
CA GLY A 57 -1.04 -12.04 20.89
C GLY A 57 -0.48 -12.52 19.54
N GLU A 58 -1.31 -12.59 18.50
CA GLU A 58 -0.94 -13.04 17.15
C GLU A 58 -0.89 -11.88 16.17
N ASP A 59 -0.04 -11.96 15.14
CA ASP A 59 0.08 -10.92 14.12
C ASP A 59 -1.11 -11.00 13.13
N ALA A 60 -2.07 -10.08 13.27
CA ALA A 60 -3.28 -10.04 12.46
C ALA A 60 -3.01 -9.91 10.95
N MET A 61 -1.93 -9.23 10.56
CA MET A 61 -1.54 -9.13 9.16
C MET A 61 -1.00 -10.46 8.63
N GLU A 62 -0.22 -11.18 9.43
CA GLU A 62 0.26 -12.51 9.07
C GLU A 62 -0.89 -13.53 8.98
N ALA A 63 -1.78 -13.54 9.99
CA ALA A 63 -2.94 -14.42 10.04
C ALA A 63 -3.88 -14.23 8.85
N SER A 64 -3.99 -13.00 8.35
CA SER A 64 -4.79 -12.64 7.16
C SER A 64 -4.00 -12.72 5.84
N GLN A 65 -2.75 -13.20 5.86
CA GLN A 65 -1.85 -13.28 4.69
C GLN A 65 -1.65 -11.95 3.96
N ARG A 66 -1.56 -10.87 4.73
CA ARG A 66 -1.42 -9.50 4.25
C ARG A 66 -0.08 -8.90 4.63
N SER A 67 0.36 -7.93 3.85
CA SER A 67 1.61 -7.21 4.08
C SER A 67 1.51 -5.76 3.58
N PHE A 68 2.26 -4.84 4.18
CA PHE A 68 2.32 -3.46 3.68
C PHE A 68 3.29 -3.29 2.51
N ALA A 69 4.20 -4.23 2.34
CA ALA A 69 5.08 -4.34 1.19
C ALA A 69 5.30 -5.81 0.86
N ILE A 70 5.32 -6.12 -0.43
CA ILE A 70 5.64 -7.44 -0.97
C ILE A 70 6.70 -7.30 -2.05
N GLU A 71 7.56 -8.29 -2.17
CA GLU A 71 8.64 -8.32 -3.16
C GLU A 71 8.47 -9.49 -4.10
N GLY A 72 8.89 -9.33 -5.35
CA GLY A 72 8.75 -10.37 -6.35
C GLY A 72 9.23 -9.96 -7.74
N GLN A 73 8.75 -10.66 -8.75
CA GLN A 73 9.00 -10.40 -10.17
C GLN A 73 7.65 -10.32 -10.90
N PHE A 74 6.85 -9.32 -10.53
CA PHE A 74 5.43 -9.22 -10.90
C PHE A 74 5.19 -9.01 -12.40
N ASP A 75 6.17 -8.46 -13.12
CA ASP A 75 6.11 -8.29 -14.58
C ASP A 75 6.73 -9.46 -15.38
N GLY A 76 7.23 -10.48 -14.68
CA GLY A 76 7.93 -11.63 -15.27
C GLY A 76 9.33 -11.29 -15.80
N SER A 77 9.86 -10.11 -15.51
CA SER A 77 11.27 -9.79 -15.75
C SER A 77 12.16 -10.40 -14.66
N LYS A 78 13.48 -10.34 -14.87
CA LYS A 78 14.46 -10.75 -13.84
C LYS A 78 14.73 -9.66 -12.81
N THR A 79 14.16 -8.47 -12.99
CA THR A 79 14.36 -7.34 -12.08
C THR A 79 13.51 -7.56 -10.85
N ARG A 80 14.12 -7.49 -9.66
CA ARG A 80 13.36 -7.51 -8.39
C ARG A 80 12.46 -6.30 -8.34
N GLN A 81 11.21 -6.52 -7.93
CA GLN A 81 10.21 -5.49 -7.76
C GLN A 81 9.72 -5.48 -6.33
N VAL A 82 9.28 -4.31 -5.87
CA VAL A 82 8.54 -4.15 -4.62
C VAL A 82 7.24 -3.44 -4.90
N ALA A 83 6.13 -4.02 -4.43
CA ALA A 83 4.86 -3.33 -4.32
C ALA A 83 4.70 -2.93 -2.86
N LEU A 84 4.34 -1.67 -2.61
CA LEU A 84 4.17 -1.14 -1.26
C LEU A 84 2.99 -0.18 -1.20
N VAL A 85 2.45 -0.02 -0.01
CA VAL A 85 1.37 0.93 0.29
C VAL A 85 1.77 1.91 1.36
N GLY A 86 1.10 3.06 1.40
CA GLY A 86 1.35 4.08 2.39
C GLY A 86 0.39 5.26 2.28
N VAL A 87 0.73 6.34 2.95
CA VAL A 87 -0.05 7.58 2.98
C VAL A 87 0.74 8.77 2.48
N TYR A 88 0.03 9.72 1.88
CA TYR A 88 0.62 10.95 1.36
C TYR A 88 -0.15 12.18 1.85
N GLU A 89 0.56 13.31 1.85
CA GLU A 89 0.03 14.65 2.07
C GLU A 89 0.54 15.55 0.94
N GLU A 90 -0.40 16.18 0.24
CA GLU A 90 -0.11 17.27 -0.68
C GLU A 90 0.32 18.51 0.10
N CYS A 91 1.17 19.33 -0.50
CA CYS A 91 1.64 20.59 0.10
C CYS A 91 0.50 21.57 0.44
N LYS A 92 -0.68 21.39 -0.16
CA LYS A 92 -1.88 22.20 0.10
C LYS A 92 -2.79 21.61 1.17
N GLY A 93 -2.43 20.49 1.79
CA GLY A 93 -3.18 19.84 2.86
C GLY A 93 -3.97 18.57 2.51
N PRO A 94 -4.44 18.31 1.26
CA PRO A 94 -5.12 17.05 0.96
C PRO A 94 -4.28 15.82 1.30
N ARG A 95 -4.90 14.85 1.95
CA ARG A 95 -4.29 13.56 2.29
C ARG A 95 -4.99 12.41 1.60
N GLY A 96 -4.28 11.28 1.55
CA GLY A 96 -4.84 10.04 1.06
C GLY A 96 -3.87 8.89 1.23
N ARG A 97 -4.19 7.79 0.57
CA ARG A 97 -3.33 6.59 0.50
C ARG A 97 -2.77 6.40 -0.89
N PHE A 98 -1.66 5.69 -0.98
CA PHE A 98 -1.05 5.34 -2.24
C PHE A 98 -0.63 3.88 -2.27
N VAL A 99 -0.54 3.36 -3.48
CA VAL A 99 0.14 2.12 -3.83
C VAL A 99 1.22 2.45 -4.85
N MET A 100 2.39 1.85 -4.69
CA MET A 100 3.51 2.07 -5.58
C MET A 100 4.18 0.74 -5.91
N ILE A 101 4.51 0.55 -7.19
CA ILE A 101 5.36 -0.55 -7.64
C ILE A 101 6.67 0.03 -8.13
N LEU A 102 7.78 -0.48 -7.60
CA LEU A 102 9.13 -0.07 -7.97
C LEU A 102 9.88 -1.24 -8.59
N ASP A 103 10.69 -0.95 -9.61
CA ASP A 103 11.84 -1.79 -9.94
C ASP A 103 12.99 -1.46 -8.99
N LEU A 104 13.65 -2.49 -8.50
CA LEU A 104 14.85 -2.43 -7.68
C LEU A 104 16.03 -3.04 -8.46
N PRO A 105 16.70 -2.26 -9.33
CA PRO A 105 17.85 -2.76 -10.07
C PRO A 105 19.02 -3.03 -9.13
N THR A 106 19.86 -4.01 -9.48
CA THR A 106 21.10 -4.32 -8.72
C THR A 106 22.06 -3.13 -8.66
N VAL A 107 22.05 -2.29 -9.69
CA VAL A 107 22.84 -1.07 -9.79
C VAL A 107 21.94 0.06 -10.25
N GLY A 108 21.98 1.20 -9.55
CA GLY A 108 21.21 2.40 -9.89
C GLY A 108 20.09 2.71 -8.89
N LYS A 109 19.24 3.67 -9.26
CA LYS A 109 18.13 4.12 -8.41
C LYS A 109 16.86 3.30 -8.68
N PRO A 110 16.00 3.11 -7.68
CA PRO A 110 14.68 2.54 -7.88
C PRO A 110 13.89 3.31 -8.94
N ARG A 111 13.12 2.59 -9.77
CA ARG A 111 12.27 3.18 -10.81
C ARG A 111 10.81 2.92 -10.52
N ILE A 112 10.00 3.97 -10.52
CA ILE A 112 8.55 3.85 -10.35
C ILE A 112 7.94 3.22 -11.62
N ARG A 113 7.26 2.10 -11.45
CA ARG A 113 6.52 1.38 -12.50
C ARG A 113 5.02 1.63 -12.43
N LEU A 114 4.51 1.89 -11.24
CA LEU A 114 3.13 2.30 -11.00
C LEU A 114 3.07 3.20 -9.77
N LEU A 115 2.24 4.22 -9.84
CA LEU A 115 1.78 5.00 -8.69
C LEU A 115 0.26 5.15 -8.80
N GLY A 116 -0.46 4.54 -7.86
CA GLY A 116 -1.88 4.80 -7.62
C GLY A 116 -2.01 5.69 -6.40
N ALA A 117 -2.71 6.82 -6.51
CA ALA A 117 -2.95 7.72 -5.39
C ALA A 117 -4.45 7.97 -5.27
N PHE A 118 -4.98 7.74 -4.07
CA PHE A 118 -6.41 7.78 -3.79
C PHE A 118 -6.64 8.82 -2.70
N LYS A 119 -7.43 9.85 -3.01
CA LYS A 119 -7.88 10.81 -2.00
C LYS A 119 -9.03 10.16 -1.23
N THR A 120 -8.81 9.88 0.04
CA THR A 120 -9.76 9.14 0.89
C THR A 120 -9.51 9.49 2.35
N PRO A 121 -10.56 9.59 3.19
CA PRO A 121 -10.40 9.67 4.63
C PRO A 121 -9.95 8.32 5.22
N HIS A 122 -10.32 7.19 4.60
CA HIS A 122 -9.90 5.85 5.02
C HIS A 122 -8.58 5.49 4.36
N GLN A 123 -7.50 5.62 5.11
CA GLN A 123 -6.14 5.60 4.58
C GLN A 123 -5.47 4.22 4.66
N TYR A 124 -6.05 3.26 5.38
CA TYR A 124 -5.52 1.91 5.46
C TYR A 124 -5.42 1.27 4.07
N SER A 125 -4.35 0.49 3.89
CA SER A 125 -4.22 -0.42 2.77
C SER A 125 -3.25 -1.54 3.14
N ALA A 126 -3.44 -2.69 2.53
CA ALA A 126 -2.51 -3.80 2.58
C ALA A 126 -2.43 -4.47 1.21
N LEU A 127 -1.46 -5.37 1.07
CA LEU A 127 -1.17 -6.12 -0.13
C LEU A 127 -1.20 -7.61 0.17
N SER A 128 -1.68 -8.39 -0.80
CA SER A 128 -1.38 -9.82 -0.92
C SER A 128 -0.92 -10.12 -2.34
N LEU A 129 -0.30 -11.28 -2.53
CA LEU A 129 0.19 -11.74 -3.82
C LEU A 129 -0.44 -13.10 -4.13
N ASP A 130 -1.09 -13.20 -5.27
CA ASP A 130 -1.65 -14.45 -5.76
C ASP A 130 -0.58 -15.25 -6.53
N ASP A 131 -0.80 -16.56 -6.69
CA ASP A 131 0.14 -17.47 -7.38
C ASP A 131 0.49 -17.02 -8.80
N ASP A 132 -0.46 -16.37 -9.49
CA ASP A 132 -0.29 -15.87 -10.85
C ASP A 132 0.40 -14.49 -10.94
N GLN A 133 1.01 -14.04 -9.84
CA GLN A 133 1.66 -12.74 -9.66
C GLN A 133 0.70 -11.54 -9.71
N THR A 134 -0.60 -11.76 -9.54
CA THR A 134 -1.55 -10.67 -9.33
C THR A 134 -1.37 -10.08 -7.93
N ILE A 135 -1.22 -8.76 -7.87
CA ILE A 135 -1.12 -8.03 -6.59
C ILE A 135 -2.52 -7.59 -6.21
N THR A 136 -3.01 -8.04 -5.08
CA THR A 136 -4.30 -7.59 -4.53
C THR A 136 -4.06 -6.45 -3.55
N VAL A 137 -4.72 -5.32 -3.76
CA VAL A 137 -4.65 -4.12 -2.93
C VAL A 137 -5.93 -4.03 -2.09
N TRP A 138 -5.79 -4.35 -0.82
CA TRP A 138 -6.88 -4.35 0.15
C TRP A 138 -7.14 -2.94 0.70
N SER A 139 -8.41 -2.61 0.89
CA SER A 139 -8.87 -1.34 1.49
C SER A 139 -9.34 -1.49 2.93
N CYS A 140 -9.56 -2.71 3.39
CA CYS A 140 -10.00 -3.09 4.72
C CYS A 140 -9.25 -4.34 5.16
N MET A 141 -9.12 -4.59 6.47
CA MET A 141 -8.45 -5.80 6.98
C MET A 141 -9.36 -7.04 6.97
N ASP A 142 -10.67 -6.87 7.13
CA ASP A 142 -11.61 -7.99 7.32
C ASP A 142 -12.82 -7.93 6.36
N CYS A 143 -12.62 -7.50 5.12
CA CYS A 143 -13.70 -7.46 4.13
C CYS A 143 -13.20 -7.70 2.70
N ASP A 144 -14.13 -7.88 1.77
CA ASP A 144 -13.88 -8.15 0.34
C ASP A 144 -13.73 -6.85 -0.49
N ASP A 145 -13.39 -5.72 0.14
CA ASP A 145 -13.07 -4.48 -0.57
C ASP A 145 -11.59 -4.46 -0.98
N PHE A 146 -11.34 -4.87 -2.22
CA PHE A 146 -10.04 -4.88 -2.83
C PHE A 146 -10.11 -4.53 -4.32
N THR A 147 -8.95 -4.20 -4.87
CA THR A 147 -8.74 -4.10 -6.31
C THR A 147 -7.44 -4.81 -6.68
N MET A 148 -7.35 -5.31 -7.89
CA MET A 148 -6.22 -6.10 -8.33
C MET A 148 -5.34 -5.33 -9.31
N LEU A 149 -4.03 -5.52 -9.21
CA LEU A 149 -3.03 -5.03 -10.14
C LEU A 149 -2.36 -6.22 -10.83
N LYS A 150 -2.38 -6.18 -12.17
CA LYS A 150 -1.73 -7.20 -12.99
C LYS A 150 -0.89 -6.56 -14.08
N TRP A 151 0.23 -7.20 -14.40
CA TRP A 151 1.05 -6.80 -15.54
C TRP A 151 0.33 -7.07 -16.87
N ASP A 152 0.13 -6.03 -17.67
CA ASP A 152 -0.34 -6.16 -19.05
C ASP A 152 0.87 -6.21 -19.98
N ARG A 153 1.20 -7.41 -20.47
CA ARG A 153 2.34 -7.63 -21.38
C ARG A 153 2.25 -6.83 -22.68
N LYS A 154 1.03 -6.64 -23.21
CA LYS A 154 0.84 -5.91 -24.48
C LYS A 154 1.07 -4.41 -24.29
N ARG A 155 0.64 -3.87 -23.15
CA ARG A 155 0.77 -2.44 -22.82
C ARG A 155 2.07 -2.10 -22.10
N GLN A 156 2.83 -3.11 -21.69
CA GLN A 156 4.04 -3.00 -20.88
C GLN A 156 3.83 -2.10 -19.64
N LYS A 157 2.72 -2.30 -18.94
CA LYS A 157 2.41 -1.59 -17.69
C LYS A 157 1.52 -2.42 -16.78
N PHE A 158 1.58 -2.13 -15.48
CA PHE A 158 0.57 -2.61 -14.55
C PHE A 158 -0.78 -1.92 -14.83
N VAL A 159 -1.85 -2.70 -14.78
CA VAL A 159 -3.21 -2.22 -14.98
C VAL A 159 -4.10 -2.68 -13.83
N TRP A 160 -4.99 -1.78 -13.41
CA TRP A 160 -6.05 -2.10 -12.47
C TRP A 160 -7.05 -3.06 -13.11
N ARG A 161 -7.47 -4.06 -12.34
CA ARG A 161 -8.53 -5.01 -12.68
C ARG A 161 -9.61 -4.94 -11.59
N PRO A 162 -10.89 -4.96 -11.97
CA PRO A 162 -11.95 -5.17 -10.99
C PRO A 162 -11.80 -6.57 -10.37
N PRO A 163 -12.28 -6.78 -9.13
CA PRO A 163 -12.39 -8.11 -8.55
C PRO A 163 -13.21 -9.03 -9.50
N PRO A 164 -12.96 -10.35 -9.48
CA PRO A 164 -13.80 -11.30 -10.20
C PRO A 164 -15.24 -11.16 -9.71
N THR A 165 -16.20 -11.11 -10.63
CA THR A 165 -17.61 -11.32 -10.28
C THR A 165 -17.81 -12.81 -10.07
N TYR A 166 -18.15 -13.23 -8.86
CA TYR A 166 -18.61 -14.59 -8.58
C TYR A 166 -20.12 -14.60 -8.80
N ASP A 167 -20.58 -15.32 -9.82
CA ASP A 167 -22.00 -15.63 -10.04
C ASP A 167 -22.47 -16.76 -9.10
#